data_AF-C0MBV8-F1
#
_entry.id   AF-C0MBV8-F1
#
_cell.length_a   1.000
_cell.length_b   1.000
_cell.length_c   1.000
_cell.angle_alpha   90.00
_cell.angle_beta   90.00
_cell.angle_gamma   90.00
#
_symmetry.space_group_name_H-M   'P 1'
#
loop_
_entity.id
_entity.type
_entity.pdbx_description
1 polymer ?
#
loop_
_entity_poly.entity_id
_entity_poly.type
_entity_poly.pdbx_seq_one_letter_code
_entity_poly.pdbx_strand_id
1 'polypeptide(L)'
;MKKKLVMSLIVNLPLLSLICFNEVSANSDYENSPVLGQGYYGYDDYTEAPQIGDQKVIGFRRDWENARDFGVKPIKNNDKEIVVKTSPGSLIRIFKVEEDDKETELVQVQKKSNGDLTNNRYYPIAKWDGKIVFSLESARTQKTNSKEETYVPYNKIASNGDKFRVHITSDGFVLGSEIWIVGESKPQDIIEQEQKKAQKELEEQKKQENLRQQIKKEREHSQKRVVENIYLKEIRENAHKSWHKRLNEKIQEQWSKFTVFLNKYY
;
A
#
# COMPACT_ATOMS: atom_id res chain seq x y z
N MET A 1 4.28 22.41 -54.88
CA MET A 1 3.07 21.79 -54.27
C MET A 1 3.30 20.28 -54.24
N LYS A 2 3.26 19.50 -53.16
CA LYS A 2 2.76 19.61 -51.78
C LYS A 2 3.72 18.85 -50.86
N LYS A 3 4.12 19.46 -49.73
CA LYS A 3 4.78 18.79 -48.61
C LYS A 3 3.77 17.85 -47.94
N LYS A 4 4.09 16.57 -47.77
CA LYS A 4 3.29 15.67 -46.93
C LYS A 4 3.80 15.77 -45.49
N LEU A 5 3.03 16.53 -44.70
CA LEU A 5 2.98 16.51 -43.25
C LEU A 5 2.64 15.09 -42.81
N VAL A 6 3.56 14.42 -42.11
CA VAL A 6 3.21 13.29 -41.25
C VAL A 6 3.00 13.87 -39.86
N MET A 7 1.74 14.08 -39.51
CA MET A 7 1.32 14.25 -38.13
C MET A 7 1.63 12.96 -37.38
N SER A 8 2.72 12.94 -36.60
CA SER A 8 2.82 11.98 -35.50
C SER A 8 2.06 12.59 -34.32
N LEU A 9 0.89 12.01 -34.07
CA LEU A 9 0.06 12.21 -32.90
C LEU A 9 0.89 11.99 -31.63
N ILE A 10 1.39 13.07 -31.03
CA ILE A 10 1.95 13.04 -29.68
C ILE A 10 0.76 12.92 -28.73
N VAL A 11 0.47 11.69 -28.32
CA VAL A 11 -0.47 11.41 -27.24
C VAL A 11 0.17 11.95 -25.96
N ASN A 12 -0.33 13.10 -25.53
CA ASN A 12 -0.20 13.61 -24.18
C ASN A 12 -0.76 12.57 -23.20
N LEU A 13 0.11 11.80 -22.56
CA LEU A 13 -0.20 11.10 -21.33
C LEU A 13 0.22 12.03 -20.19
N PRO A 14 -0.72 12.66 -19.45
CA PRO A 14 -0.35 13.27 -18.20
C PRO A 14 0.06 12.14 -17.26
N LEU A 15 1.35 12.11 -16.89
CA LEU A 15 1.82 11.38 -15.73
C LEU A 15 1.01 11.89 -14.53
N LEU A 16 0.04 11.09 -14.10
CA LEU A 16 -0.64 11.29 -12.83
C LEU A 16 0.39 10.98 -11.74
N SER A 17 1.14 12.00 -11.33
CA SER A 17 1.98 11.95 -10.15
C SER A 17 1.10 11.96 -8.91
N LEU A 18 0.53 10.81 -8.57
CA LEU A 18 0.05 10.52 -7.21
C LEU A 18 1.30 10.32 -6.34
N ILE A 19 1.94 11.43 -6.00
CA ILE A 19 2.84 11.50 -4.87
C ILE A 19 1.93 11.54 -3.64
N CYS A 20 1.49 10.37 -3.18
CA CYS A 20 1.03 10.24 -1.81
C CYS A 20 2.27 10.38 -0.93
N PHE A 21 2.53 11.58 -0.43
CA PHE A 21 3.33 11.76 0.76
C PHE A 21 2.56 11.07 1.90
N ASN A 22 2.82 9.78 2.11
CA ASN A 22 2.55 9.18 3.40
C ASN A 22 3.61 9.75 4.34
N GLU A 23 3.27 10.82 5.03
CA GLU A 23 3.99 11.20 6.24
C GLU A 23 3.81 10.05 7.24
N VAL A 24 4.79 9.15 7.28
CA VAL A 24 4.98 8.27 8.43
C VAL A 24 5.57 9.15 9.52
N SER A 25 4.70 9.86 10.23
CA SER A 25 5.04 10.45 11.51
C SER A 25 5.10 9.33 12.54
N ALA A 26 6.31 8.83 12.79
CA ALA A 26 6.60 8.19 14.07
C ALA A 26 6.79 9.31 15.09
N ASN A 27 5.70 9.86 15.61
CA ASN A 27 5.79 10.81 16.72
C ASN A 27 6.16 10.02 17.97
N SER A 28 7.45 9.75 18.15
CA SER A 28 7.99 9.25 19.40
C SER A 28 8.08 10.41 20.39
N ASP A 29 6.94 10.88 20.87
CA ASP A 29 6.87 11.82 22.01
C ASP A 29 7.16 11.07 23.32
N TYR A 30 8.28 10.38 23.38
CA TYR A 30 8.84 9.76 24.58
C TYR A 30 9.84 10.68 25.30
N GLU A 31 9.81 11.98 25.02
CA GLU A 31 10.59 12.97 25.76
C GLU A 31 9.66 13.96 26.45
N ASN A 32 9.59 13.82 27.77
CA ASN A 32 8.93 14.69 28.77
C ASN A 32 7.55 14.24 29.29
N SER A 33 7.54 13.18 30.09
CA SER A 33 6.66 13.16 31.27
C SER A 33 7.32 12.47 32.47
N PRO A 34 7.02 12.97 33.68
CA PRO A 34 7.85 12.75 34.86
C PRO A 34 7.69 11.33 35.39
N VAL A 35 8.81 10.75 35.83
CA VAL A 35 8.97 9.56 36.68
C VAL A 35 7.77 8.61 36.64
N LEU A 36 7.83 7.63 35.73
CA LEU A 36 6.97 6.46 35.74
C LEU A 36 6.88 5.94 37.20
N GLY A 37 5.68 6.07 37.78
CA GLY A 37 5.40 5.54 39.10
C GLY A 37 5.81 4.07 39.14
N GLN A 38 6.38 3.65 40.26
CA GLN A 38 6.74 2.26 40.51
C GLN A 38 5.49 1.39 40.29
N GLY A 39 5.43 0.77 39.11
CA GLY A 39 4.38 -0.17 38.75
C GLY A 39 4.44 -1.33 39.73
N TYR A 40 3.34 -1.54 40.44
CA TYR A 40 3.13 -2.71 41.29
C TYR A 40 2.99 -3.91 40.34
N TYR A 41 4.08 -4.62 40.06
CA TYR A 41 4.08 -5.91 39.35
C TYR A 41 3.50 -6.99 40.28
N GLY A 42 2.20 -6.90 40.55
CA GLY A 42 1.46 -7.85 41.36
C GLY A 42 0.73 -8.84 40.45
N TYR A 43 1.11 -10.11 40.54
CA TYR A 43 0.45 -11.27 39.92
C TYR A 43 0.46 -11.34 38.39
N ASP A 44 1.62 -11.13 37.75
CA ASP A 44 1.83 -11.71 36.40
C ASP A 44 1.81 -13.24 36.54
N ASP A 45 0.75 -13.88 36.05
CA ASP A 45 0.73 -15.32 35.86
C ASP A 45 1.76 -15.64 34.77
N TYR A 46 2.91 -16.18 35.18
CA TYR A 46 4.03 -16.57 34.33
C TYR A 46 3.65 -17.64 33.29
N THR A 47 2.42 -18.16 33.33
CA THR A 47 1.86 -19.03 32.29
C THR A 47 1.21 -18.26 31.14
N GLU A 48 0.89 -16.98 31.31
CA GLU A 48 0.41 -16.13 30.24
C GLU A 48 1.60 -15.64 29.40
N ALA A 49 1.68 -16.14 28.16
CA ALA A 49 2.67 -15.64 27.22
C ALA A 49 2.50 -14.12 27.07
N PRO A 50 3.59 -13.33 27.05
CA PRO A 50 3.49 -11.90 26.79
C PRO A 50 2.68 -11.69 25.52
N GLN A 51 1.79 -10.70 25.53
CA GLN A 51 0.94 -10.33 24.38
C GLN A 51 1.81 -9.78 23.24
N ILE A 52 2.60 -10.65 22.62
CA ILE A 52 3.42 -10.38 21.44
C ILE A 52 2.56 -10.83 20.26
N GLY A 53 1.59 -10.00 19.90
CA GLY A 53 0.86 -10.19 18.66
C GLY A 53 1.77 -9.92 17.46
N ASP A 54 1.51 -10.61 16.35
CA ASP A 54 2.14 -10.23 15.09
C ASP A 54 1.61 -8.84 14.71
N GLN A 55 2.43 -7.80 14.88
CA GLN A 55 2.04 -6.41 14.54
C GLN A 55 1.55 -6.28 13.09
N LYS A 56 1.91 -7.22 12.20
CA LYS A 56 1.41 -7.28 10.82
C LYS A 56 -0.06 -7.67 10.70
N VAL A 57 -0.66 -8.18 11.77
CA VAL A 57 -2.04 -8.68 11.80
C VAL A 57 -3.04 -7.59 12.27
N ILE A 58 -2.54 -6.43 12.70
CA ILE A 58 -3.36 -5.34 13.21
C ILE A 58 -4.06 -4.64 12.03
N GLY A 59 -5.39 -4.74 11.98
CA GLY A 59 -6.22 -3.98 11.04
C GLY A 59 -7.60 -4.59 10.80
N PHE A 60 -8.33 -4.00 9.86
CA PHE A 60 -9.54 -4.58 9.29
C PHE A 60 -9.17 -5.63 8.25
N ARG A 61 -9.69 -6.85 8.38
CA ARG A 61 -9.25 -7.99 7.55
C ARG A 61 -10.39 -8.96 7.26
N ARG A 62 -10.33 -9.71 6.15
CA ARG A 62 -11.39 -10.68 5.81
C ARG A 62 -11.47 -11.85 6.79
N ASP A 63 -10.34 -12.32 7.28
CA ASP A 63 -10.18 -13.44 8.21
C ASP A 63 -10.01 -12.97 9.66
N TRP A 64 -10.64 -11.84 10.00
CA TRP A 64 -10.59 -11.23 11.32
C TRP A 64 -11.03 -12.18 12.45
N GLU A 65 -11.92 -13.14 12.18
CA GLU A 65 -12.39 -14.12 13.15
C GLU A 65 -11.27 -15.01 13.72
N ASN A 66 -10.22 -15.21 12.92
CA ASN A 66 -9.04 -16.01 13.26
C ASN A 66 -7.91 -15.17 13.87
N ALA A 67 -8.11 -13.85 14.03
CA ALA A 67 -7.13 -13.00 14.69
C ALA A 67 -7.02 -13.39 16.16
N ARG A 68 -5.78 -13.45 16.67
CA ARG A 68 -5.51 -13.70 18.09
C ARG A 68 -5.61 -12.39 18.89
N ASP A 69 -4.94 -11.33 18.42
CA ASP A 69 -4.71 -10.13 19.23
C ASP A 69 -5.48 -8.90 18.73
N PHE A 70 -5.58 -8.67 17.41
CA PHE A 70 -6.38 -7.58 16.84
C PHE A 70 -6.91 -7.97 15.45
N GLY A 71 -8.21 -7.92 15.26
CA GLY A 71 -8.85 -8.09 13.96
C GLY A 71 -10.23 -7.46 13.97
N VAL A 72 -10.43 -6.45 13.13
CA VAL A 72 -11.74 -5.80 13.03
C VAL A 72 -12.48 -6.34 11.81
N LYS A 73 -13.76 -6.68 12.00
CA LYS A 73 -14.65 -7.05 10.90
C LYS A 73 -14.81 -5.84 9.97
N PRO A 74 -14.60 -6.00 8.65
CA PRO A 74 -14.90 -4.95 7.67
C PRO A 74 -16.33 -4.44 7.82
N ILE A 75 -16.50 -3.14 8.08
CA ILE A 75 -17.80 -2.51 8.29
C ILE A 75 -18.42 -2.21 6.93
N LYS A 76 -19.64 -2.72 6.72
CA LYS A 76 -20.42 -2.53 5.49
C LYS A 76 -21.49 -1.46 5.67
N ASN A 77 -22.01 -0.98 4.53
CA ASN A 77 -23.16 -0.10 4.53
C ASN A 77 -24.35 -0.75 5.25
N ASN A 78 -25.04 0.03 6.07
CA ASN A 78 -26.14 -0.39 6.95
C ASN A 78 -25.77 -1.37 8.06
N ASP A 79 -24.48 -1.60 8.33
CA ASP A 79 -24.10 -2.35 9.53
C ASP A 79 -24.51 -1.58 10.78
N LYS A 80 -25.07 -2.33 11.73
CA LYS A 80 -25.55 -1.82 13.02
C LYS A 80 -24.53 -2.01 14.13
N GLU A 81 -23.50 -2.81 13.87
CA GLU A 81 -22.55 -3.25 14.87
C GLU A 81 -21.14 -3.26 14.29
N ILE A 82 -20.19 -2.85 15.11
CA ILE A 82 -18.77 -3.02 14.85
C ILE A 82 -18.32 -4.24 15.66
N VAL A 83 -17.76 -5.22 14.97
CA VAL A 83 -17.34 -6.48 15.58
C VAL A 83 -15.84 -6.60 15.50
N VAL A 84 -15.22 -6.95 16.63
CA VAL A 84 -13.78 -7.01 16.78
C VAL A 84 -13.40 -8.32 17.44
N LYS A 85 -12.26 -8.86 17.02
CA LYS A 85 -11.60 -10.02 17.59
C LYS A 85 -10.28 -9.57 18.21
N THR A 86 -10.05 -9.89 19.47
CA THR A 86 -8.87 -9.51 20.24
C THR A 86 -8.65 -10.46 21.40
N SER A 87 -7.62 -10.23 22.21
CA SER A 87 -7.34 -10.97 23.43
C SER A 87 -8.51 -10.85 24.43
N PRO A 88 -8.88 -11.93 25.13
CA PRO A 88 -9.86 -11.86 26.21
C PRO A 88 -9.50 -10.79 27.23
N GLY A 89 -10.50 -10.08 27.77
CA GLY A 89 -10.26 -9.00 28.74
C GLY A 89 -9.89 -7.63 28.14
N SER A 90 -9.51 -7.56 26.85
CA SER A 90 -9.28 -6.27 26.18
C SER A 90 -10.59 -5.50 25.98
N LEU A 91 -10.52 -4.18 26.05
CA LEU A 91 -11.66 -3.28 25.82
C LEU A 91 -11.54 -2.56 24.48
N ILE A 92 -12.69 -2.22 23.89
CA ILE A 92 -12.79 -1.46 22.65
C ILE A 92 -13.21 -0.01 22.93
N ARG A 93 -12.60 0.94 22.21
CA ARG A 93 -13.08 2.32 22.09
C ARG A 93 -13.27 2.64 20.62
N ILE A 94 -14.39 3.28 20.30
CA ILE A 94 -14.74 3.63 18.92
C ILE A 94 -14.89 5.13 18.85
N PHE A 95 -14.30 5.74 17.83
CA PHE A 95 -14.41 7.15 17.55
C PHE A 95 -15.02 7.34 16.17
N LYS A 96 -15.98 8.25 16.06
CA LYS A 96 -16.44 8.81 14.79
C LYS A 96 -15.42 9.87 14.38
N VAL A 97 -14.85 9.74 13.19
CA VAL A 97 -13.94 10.76 12.63
C VAL A 97 -14.76 11.64 11.68
N GLU A 98 -14.80 12.94 11.97
CA GLU A 98 -15.47 13.96 11.16
C GLU A 98 -14.55 14.48 10.04
N GLU A 99 -15.06 15.35 9.16
CA GLU A 99 -14.28 15.89 8.01
C GLU A 99 -13.04 16.68 8.43
N ASP A 100 -13.07 17.32 9.60
CA ASP A 100 -11.95 18.09 10.17
C ASP A 100 -10.95 17.22 10.96
N ASP A 101 -10.95 15.89 10.78
CA ASP A 101 -10.23 14.91 11.62
C ASP A 101 -10.56 15.00 13.12
N LYS A 102 -11.66 15.68 13.46
CA LYS A 102 -12.18 15.71 14.83
C LYS A 102 -12.76 14.35 15.17
N GLU A 103 -12.33 13.82 16.30
CA GLU A 103 -12.75 12.52 16.79
C GLU A 103 -13.77 12.68 17.91
N THR A 104 -14.95 12.10 17.70
CA THR A 104 -15.97 12.01 18.74
C THR A 104 -16.07 10.58 19.22
N GLU A 105 -15.77 10.36 20.51
CA GLU A 105 -15.90 9.04 21.13
C GLU A 105 -17.36 8.58 21.14
N LEU A 106 -17.59 7.36 20.68
CA LEU A 106 -18.85 6.65 20.76
C LEU A 106 -18.81 5.73 21.96
N VAL A 107 -19.71 5.95 22.91
CA VAL A 107 -19.82 5.16 24.14
C VAL A 107 -21.15 4.42 24.19
N GLN A 108 -21.17 3.27 24.89
CA GLN A 108 -22.41 2.60 25.24
C GLN A 108 -22.83 2.98 26.65
N VAL A 109 -24.14 3.06 26.87
CA VAL A 109 -24.73 3.45 28.15
C VAL A 109 -25.68 2.36 28.60
N GLN A 110 -25.53 1.90 29.85
CA GLN A 110 -26.42 0.89 30.40
C GLN A 110 -27.79 1.49 30.77
N LYS A 111 -28.87 0.76 30.44
CA LYS A 111 -30.21 1.05 30.96
C LYS A 111 -30.34 0.43 32.35
N LYS A 112 -30.79 1.20 33.34
CA LYS A 112 -31.28 0.63 34.60
C LYS A 112 -32.55 -0.18 34.34
N SER A 113 -32.82 -1.12 35.24
CA SER A 113 -34.07 -1.89 35.29
C SER A 113 -35.34 -1.03 35.27
N ASN A 114 -35.25 0.24 35.68
CA ASN A 114 -36.38 1.17 35.76
C ASN A 114 -36.57 2.01 34.48
N GLY A 115 -35.79 1.76 33.42
CA GLY A 115 -35.86 2.51 32.15
C GLY A 115 -34.93 3.73 32.09
N ASP A 116 -34.47 4.23 33.23
CA ASP A 116 -33.52 5.35 33.30
C ASP A 116 -32.12 4.91 32.82
N LEU A 117 -31.50 5.71 31.96
CA LEU A 117 -30.10 5.50 31.58
C LEU A 117 -29.19 5.92 32.75
N THR A 118 -28.20 5.10 33.11
CA THR A 118 -27.13 5.57 34.00
C THR A 118 -26.18 6.46 33.23
N ASN A 119 -25.62 7.50 33.86
CA ASN A 119 -24.48 8.23 33.28
C ASN A 119 -23.18 7.40 33.24
N ASN A 120 -23.22 6.13 33.68
CA ASN A 120 -22.06 5.25 33.64
C ASN A 120 -21.81 4.78 32.21
N ARG A 121 -20.69 5.25 31.66
CA ARG A 121 -20.12 4.76 30.40
C ARG A 121 -19.73 3.31 30.57
N TYR A 122 -20.05 2.52 29.55
CA TYR A 122 -19.64 1.13 29.45
C TYR A 122 -18.81 0.94 28.18
N TYR A 123 -17.63 0.39 28.35
CA TYR A 123 -16.78 -0.07 27.26
C TYR A 123 -16.96 -1.59 27.11
N PRO A 124 -17.34 -2.09 25.94
CA PRO A 124 -17.41 -3.53 25.71
C PRO A 124 -16.05 -4.19 25.90
N ILE A 125 -16.05 -5.27 26.66
CA ILE A 125 -14.86 -6.07 26.97
C ILE A 125 -14.93 -7.38 26.18
N ALA A 126 -13.78 -7.84 25.69
CA ALA A 126 -13.64 -9.12 25.01
C ALA A 126 -14.01 -10.27 25.95
N LYS A 127 -14.95 -11.09 25.48
CA LYS A 127 -15.31 -12.33 26.16
C LYS A 127 -14.16 -13.34 26.03
N TRP A 128 -14.34 -14.52 26.63
CA TRP A 128 -13.37 -15.63 26.57
C TRP A 128 -13.06 -16.09 25.14
N ASP A 129 -13.99 -15.89 24.20
CA ASP A 129 -13.80 -16.18 22.78
C ASP A 129 -13.08 -15.05 22.04
N GLY A 130 -12.62 -14.01 22.74
CA GLY A 130 -11.94 -12.85 22.18
C GLY A 130 -12.82 -11.94 21.33
N LYS A 131 -14.14 -12.17 21.26
CA LYS A 131 -15.03 -11.35 20.44
C LYS A 131 -15.63 -10.21 21.25
N ILE A 132 -15.62 -9.03 20.65
CA ILE A 132 -16.28 -7.82 21.12
C ILE A 132 -17.28 -7.38 20.07
N VAL A 133 -18.49 -7.01 20.52
CA VAL A 133 -19.54 -6.44 19.68
C VAL A 133 -19.90 -5.07 20.24
N PHE A 134 -19.76 -4.04 19.42
CA PHE A 134 -20.22 -2.69 19.72
C PHE A 134 -21.41 -2.34 18.83
N SER A 135 -22.57 -2.10 19.44
CA SER A 135 -23.78 -1.68 18.72
C SER A 135 -23.81 -0.16 18.52
N LEU A 136 -23.84 0.25 17.25
CA LEU A 136 -23.98 1.65 16.80
C LEU A 136 -25.37 2.22 17.13
N GLU A 137 -26.42 1.39 17.16
CA GLU A 137 -27.78 1.82 17.53
C GLU A 137 -27.85 2.27 18.99
N SER A 138 -27.15 1.55 19.86
CA SER A 138 -27.03 1.89 21.29
C SER A 138 -26.01 2.98 21.59
N ALA A 139 -25.20 3.37 20.59
CA ALA A 139 -24.11 4.30 20.78
C ALA A 139 -24.63 5.70 21.13
N ARG A 140 -23.85 6.39 21.95
CA ARG A 140 -24.05 7.76 22.39
C ARG A 140 -22.77 8.56 22.19
N THR A 141 -22.90 9.85 21.91
CA THR A 141 -21.80 10.81 21.94
C THR A 141 -21.83 11.55 23.27
N GLN A 142 -20.67 11.76 23.87
CA GLN A 142 -20.54 12.56 25.07
C GLN A 142 -20.53 14.05 24.70
N LYS A 143 -21.40 14.82 25.33
CA LYS A 143 -21.42 16.28 25.22
C LYS A 143 -21.23 16.88 26.61
N THR A 144 -20.08 17.50 26.81
CA THR A 144 -19.75 18.18 28.06
C THR A 144 -20.17 19.63 27.95
N ASN A 145 -21.17 20.02 28.75
CA ASN A 145 -21.44 21.43 29.03
C ASN A 145 -20.76 21.81 30.35
N SER A 146 -20.57 23.10 30.59
CA SER A 146 -19.76 23.67 31.69
C SER A 146 -20.09 23.20 33.12
N LYS A 147 -21.13 22.38 33.33
CA LYS A 147 -21.53 21.81 34.62
C LYS A 147 -22.02 20.36 34.58
N GLU A 148 -22.33 19.79 33.42
CA GLU A 148 -22.93 18.45 33.30
C GLU A 148 -22.48 17.71 32.03
N GLU A 149 -22.23 16.41 32.16
CA GLU A 149 -22.02 15.50 31.05
C GLU A 149 -23.38 14.95 30.58
N THR A 150 -23.70 15.18 29.31
CA THR A 150 -24.91 14.65 28.68
C THR A 150 -24.54 13.67 27.57
N TYR A 151 -25.33 12.61 27.42
CA TYR A 151 -25.12 11.58 26.39
C TYR A 151 -26.19 11.70 25.31
N VAL A 152 -25.80 12.10 24.10
CA VAL A 152 -26.72 12.28 22.99
C VAL A 152 -26.77 11.00 22.15
N PRO A 153 -27.95 10.49 21.77
CA PRO A 153 -28.09 9.40 20.83
C PRO A 153 -27.32 9.62 19.54
N TYR A 154 -26.40 8.70 19.22
CA TYR A 154 -25.77 8.67 17.89
C TYR A 154 -26.80 8.30 16.83
N ASN A 155 -27.67 7.31 17.12
CA ASN A 155 -28.87 6.92 16.35
C ASN A 155 -28.65 6.82 14.82
N LYS A 156 -27.44 6.43 14.40
CA LYS A 156 -27.07 6.26 12.99
C LYS A 156 -26.55 4.85 12.78
N ILE A 157 -26.98 4.25 11.67
CA ILE A 157 -26.35 3.06 11.09
C ILE A 157 -25.11 3.49 10.30
N ALA A 158 -24.17 2.57 10.10
CA ALA A 158 -23.00 2.83 9.28
C ALA A 158 -23.43 3.20 7.85
N SER A 159 -23.08 4.38 7.37
CA SER A 159 -23.37 4.85 6.01
C SER A 159 -22.09 4.92 5.20
N ASN A 160 -22.17 4.72 3.88
CA ASN A 160 -21.00 4.86 3.01
C ASN A 160 -20.30 6.21 3.20
N GLY A 161 -18.97 6.19 3.29
CA GLY A 161 -18.13 7.35 3.55
C GLY A 161 -17.94 7.70 5.04
N ASP A 162 -18.70 7.08 5.95
CA ASP A 162 -18.47 7.25 7.38
C ASP A 162 -17.09 6.73 7.76
N LYS A 163 -16.35 7.52 8.56
CA LYS A 163 -15.05 7.14 9.10
C LYS A 163 -15.17 6.76 10.57
N PHE A 164 -14.70 5.56 10.90
CA PHE A 164 -14.64 5.07 12.28
C PHE A 164 -13.21 4.68 12.63
N ARG A 165 -12.71 5.20 13.74
CA ARG A 165 -11.47 4.73 14.33
C ARG A 165 -11.77 3.74 15.44
N VAL A 166 -11.13 2.57 15.40
CA VAL A 166 -11.29 1.52 16.41
C VAL A 166 -9.99 1.40 17.18
N HIS A 167 -10.02 1.67 18.48
CA HIS A 167 -8.93 1.43 19.40
C HIS A 167 -9.21 0.21 20.26
N ILE A 168 -8.20 -0.63 20.43
CA ILE A 168 -8.24 -1.73 21.40
C ILE A 168 -7.18 -1.47 22.46
N THR A 169 -7.56 -1.63 23.72
CA THR A 169 -6.63 -1.53 24.84
C THR A 169 -6.76 -2.71 25.79
N SER A 170 -5.65 -3.21 26.32
CA SER A 170 -5.60 -4.21 27.41
C SER A 170 -4.77 -3.62 28.54
N ASP A 171 -5.30 -3.63 29.77
CA ASP A 171 -4.61 -3.14 30.97
C ASP A 171 -3.98 -1.74 30.83
N GLY A 172 -4.66 -0.86 30.09
CA GLY A 172 -4.20 0.51 29.82
C GLY A 172 -3.22 0.66 28.65
N PHE A 173 -2.74 -0.43 28.07
CA PHE A 173 -1.88 -0.42 26.88
C PHE A 173 -2.70 -0.50 25.60
N VAL A 174 -2.33 0.30 24.60
CA VAL A 174 -2.95 0.24 23.27
C VAL A 174 -2.38 -0.94 22.50
N LEU A 175 -3.25 -1.89 22.15
CA LEU A 175 -2.88 -3.06 21.33
C LEU A 175 -2.91 -2.75 19.83
N GLY A 176 -3.81 -1.84 19.42
CA GLY A 176 -3.94 -1.43 18.03
C GLY A 176 -4.97 -0.32 17.83
N SER A 177 -4.80 0.43 16.76
CA SER A 177 -5.75 1.44 16.29
C SER A 177 -5.78 1.46 14.77
N GLU A 178 -6.96 1.52 14.18
CA GLU A 178 -7.11 1.59 12.73
C GLU A 178 -8.33 2.43 12.35
N ILE A 179 -8.24 3.16 11.22
CA ILE A 179 -9.35 3.94 10.68
C ILE A 179 -10.00 3.17 9.54
N TRP A 180 -11.32 3.11 9.54
CA TRP A 180 -12.09 2.48 8.48
C TRP A 180 -13.12 3.41 7.90
N ILE A 181 -13.13 3.47 6.58
CA ILE A 181 -14.09 4.21 5.78
C ILE A 181 -15.11 3.20 5.26
N VAL A 182 -16.36 3.34 5.69
CA VAL A 182 -17.44 2.42 5.34
C VAL A 182 -17.66 2.43 3.83
N GLY A 183 -17.59 1.23 3.23
CA GLY A 183 -17.82 1.03 1.80
C GLY A 183 -16.62 1.34 0.89
N GLU A 184 -15.60 2.04 1.38
CA GLU A 184 -14.42 2.43 0.58
C GLU A 184 -13.15 1.68 0.99
N SER A 185 -12.95 1.47 2.30
CA SER A 185 -11.76 0.80 2.80
C SER A 185 -11.75 -0.67 2.36
N LYS A 186 -10.61 -1.09 1.79
CA LYS A 186 -10.34 -2.50 1.53
C LYS A 186 -9.72 -3.14 2.78
N PRO A 187 -10.04 -4.41 3.07
CA PRO A 187 -9.34 -5.19 4.09
C PRO A 187 -7.82 -5.21 3.83
N GLN A 188 -7.03 -5.05 4.89
CA GLN A 188 -5.57 -4.94 4.82
C GLN A 188 -4.92 -6.15 4.14
N ASP A 189 -5.48 -7.35 4.34
CA ASP A 189 -5.01 -8.60 3.71
C ASP A 189 -5.10 -8.55 2.17
N ILE A 190 -6.08 -7.84 1.63
CA ILE A 190 -6.23 -7.64 0.18
C ILE A 190 -5.16 -6.67 -0.32
N ILE A 191 -4.97 -5.56 0.40
CA ILE A 191 -3.99 -4.53 0.05
C ILE A 191 -2.59 -5.14 0.00
N GLU A 192 -2.20 -5.92 1.02
CA GLU A 192 -0.92 -6.60 1.04
C GLU A 192 -0.74 -7.61 -0.11
N GLN A 193 -1.80 -8.35 -0.45
CA GLN A 193 -1.76 -9.29 -1.58
C GLN A 193 -1.59 -8.57 -2.92
N GLU A 194 -2.31 -7.47 -3.13
CA GLU A 194 -2.19 -6.62 -4.31
C GLU A 194 -0.75 -6.04 -4.41
N GLN A 195 -0.19 -5.53 -3.31
CA GLN A 195 1.18 -5.04 -3.25
C GLN A 195 2.22 -6.11 -3.55
N LYS A 196 2.08 -7.31 -2.96
CA LYS A 196 2.98 -8.45 -3.23
C LYS A 196 2.93 -8.87 -4.70
N LYS A 197 1.75 -8.86 -5.34
CA LYS A 197 1.61 -9.16 -6.77
C LYS A 197 2.27 -8.07 -7.63
N ALA A 198 1.99 -6.80 -7.34
CA ALA A 198 2.59 -5.68 -8.06
C ALA A 198 4.13 -5.67 -7.96
N GLN A 199 4.68 -6.00 -6.79
CA GLN A 199 6.14 -6.13 -6.61
C GLN A 199 6.73 -7.27 -7.46
N LYS A 200 6.08 -8.43 -7.51
CA LYS A 200 6.52 -9.56 -8.34
C LYS A 200 6.48 -9.21 -9.83
N GLU A 201 5.40 -8.57 -10.28
CA GLU A 201 5.28 -8.12 -11.68
C GLU A 201 6.37 -7.10 -12.03
N LEU A 202 6.66 -6.16 -11.14
CA LEU A 202 7.74 -5.18 -11.33
C LEU A 202 9.12 -5.87 -11.40
N GLU A 203 9.36 -6.86 -10.56
CA GLU A 203 10.61 -7.63 -10.57
C GLU A 203 10.77 -8.45 -11.86
N GLU A 204 9.70 -9.06 -12.35
CA GLU A 204 9.68 -9.77 -13.63
C GLU A 204 9.92 -8.83 -14.81
N GLN A 205 9.32 -7.64 -14.81
CA GLN A 205 9.57 -6.62 -15.84
C GLN A 205 11.04 -6.19 -15.84
N LYS A 206 11.63 -5.93 -14.67
CA LYS A 206 13.05 -5.59 -14.55
C LYS A 206 13.95 -6.73 -15.06
N LYS A 207 13.63 -7.98 -14.75
CA LYS A 207 14.37 -9.15 -15.27
C LYS A 207 14.30 -9.23 -16.80
N GLN A 208 13.11 -9.05 -17.37
CA GLN A 208 12.95 -9.05 -18.84
C GLN A 208 13.69 -7.89 -19.51
N GLU A 209 13.66 -6.70 -18.92
CA GLU A 209 14.37 -5.54 -19.45
C GLU A 209 15.89 -5.76 -19.43
N ASN A 210 16.42 -6.26 -18.32
CA ASN A 210 17.84 -6.62 -18.21
C ASN A 210 18.26 -7.66 -19.25
N LEU A 211 17.42 -8.68 -19.48
CA LEU A 211 17.67 -9.70 -20.51
C LEU A 211 17.69 -9.07 -21.92
N ARG A 212 16.73 -8.19 -22.23
CA ARG A 212 16.69 -7.48 -23.52
C ARG A 212 17.94 -6.61 -23.72
N GLN A 213 18.40 -5.93 -22.68
CA GLN A 213 19.63 -5.14 -22.74
C GLN A 213 20.87 -6.02 -22.97
N GLN A 214 20.95 -7.19 -22.33
CA GLN A 214 22.04 -8.14 -22.57
C GLN A 214 22.04 -8.66 -24.00
N ILE A 215 20.89 -9.08 -24.53
CA ILE A 215 20.75 -9.53 -25.92
C ILE A 215 21.16 -8.42 -26.90
N LYS A 216 20.78 -7.17 -26.63
CA LYS A 216 21.16 -6.03 -27.46
C LYS A 216 22.68 -5.82 -27.47
N LYS A 217 23.32 -5.84 -26.29
CA LYS A 217 24.78 -5.73 -26.17
C LYS A 217 25.50 -6.87 -26.88
N GLU A 218 25.00 -8.10 -26.78
CA GLU A 218 25.57 -9.27 -27.44
C GLU A 218 25.44 -9.20 -28.97
N ARG A 219 24.29 -8.73 -29.47
CA ARG A 219 24.08 -8.49 -30.90
C ARG A 219 25.01 -7.40 -31.44
N GLU A 220 25.14 -6.28 -30.73
CA GLU A 220 26.07 -5.20 -31.11
C GLU A 220 27.52 -5.69 -31.11
N HIS A 221 27.92 -6.47 -30.12
CA HIS A 221 29.25 -7.07 -30.05
C HIS A 221 29.50 -8.09 -31.16
N SER A 222 28.51 -8.94 -31.46
CA SER A 222 28.59 -9.91 -32.56
C SER A 222 28.68 -9.21 -33.92
N GLN A 223 27.91 -8.15 -34.14
CA GLN A 223 28.01 -7.33 -35.36
C GLN A 223 29.39 -6.70 -35.49
N LYS A 224 29.94 -6.13 -34.41
CA LYS A 224 31.31 -5.59 -34.41
C LYS A 224 32.35 -6.64 -34.80
N ARG A 225 32.27 -7.85 -34.22
CA ARG A 225 33.17 -8.97 -34.58
C ARG A 225 33.06 -9.38 -36.05
N VAL A 226 31.85 -9.45 -36.59
CA VAL A 226 31.64 -9.79 -38.01
C VAL A 226 32.27 -8.72 -38.90
N VAL A 227 32.02 -7.44 -38.61
CA VAL A 227 32.60 -6.31 -39.35
C VAL A 227 34.13 -6.34 -39.28
N GLU A 228 34.71 -6.51 -38.09
CA GLU A 228 36.15 -6.60 -37.88
C GLU A 228 36.78 -7.76 -38.66
N ASN A 229 36.16 -8.94 -38.65
CA ASN A 229 36.63 -10.09 -39.42
C ASN A 229 36.61 -9.85 -40.94
N ILE A 230 35.58 -9.16 -41.45
CA ILE A 230 35.50 -8.77 -42.88
C ILE A 230 36.66 -7.83 -43.21
N TYR A 231 36.91 -6.81 -42.39
CA TYR A 231 38.01 -5.87 -42.59
C TYR A 231 39.38 -6.57 -42.54
N LEU A 232 39.62 -7.44 -41.57
CA LEU A 232 40.87 -8.19 -41.45
C LEU A 232 41.10 -9.11 -42.66
N LYS A 233 40.04 -9.74 -43.17
CA LYS A 233 40.10 -10.55 -44.38
C LYS A 233 40.47 -9.70 -45.60
N GLU A 234 39.83 -8.55 -45.79
CA GLU A 234 40.13 -7.62 -46.88
C GLU A 234 41.59 -7.11 -46.82
N ILE A 235 42.11 -6.85 -45.62
CA ILE A 235 43.51 -6.47 -45.41
C ILE A 235 44.45 -7.61 -45.83
N ARG A 236 44.20 -8.86 -45.42
CA ARG A 236 45.04 -10.02 -45.81
C ARG A 236 44.99 -10.30 -47.31
N GLU A 237 43.81 -10.22 -47.90
CA GLU A 237 43.59 -10.42 -49.35
C GLU A 237 44.25 -9.32 -50.20
N ASN A 238 44.48 -8.14 -49.62
CA ASN A 238 45.15 -7.04 -50.32
C ASN A 238 46.61 -6.87 -49.90
N ALA A 239 47.07 -7.50 -48.81
CA ALA A 239 48.42 -7.32 -48.26
C ALA A 239 49.53 -7.66 -49.27
N HIS A 240 49.29 -8.66 -50.13
CA HIS A 240 50.24 -9.13 -51.15
C HIS A 240 50.18 -8.34 -52.46
N LYS A 241 49.22 -7.40 -52.63
CA LYS A 241 49.11 -6.54 -53.82
C LYS A 241 49.86 -5.22 -53.61
N SER A 242 50.51 -4.68 -54.65
CA SER A 242 51.09 -3.32 -54.61
C SER A 242 49.99 -2.25 -54.54
N TRP A 243 50.32 -1.07 -53.99
CA TRP A 243 49.33 -0.02 -53.70
C TRP A 243 48.58 0.49 -54.94
N HIS A 244 49.29 0.64 -56.08
CA HIS A 244 48.67 1.05 -57.35
C HIS A 244 47.66 0.01 -57.87
N LYS A 245 47.94 -1.28 -57.69
CA LYS A 245 47.04 -2.36 -58.12
C LYS A 245 45.75 -2.37 -57.30
N ARG A 246 45.86 -2.16 -55.98
CA ARG A 246 44.69 -2.01 -55.08
C ARG A 246 43.81 -0.83 -55.46
N LEU A 247 44.44 0.31 -55.81
CA LEU A 247 43.73 1.53 -56.20
C LEU A 247 42.96 1.34 -57.51
N ASN A 248 43.60 0.77 -58.52
CA ASN A 248 42.97 0.54 -59.83
C ASN A 248 41.78 -0.43 -59.72
N GLU A 249 41.93 -1.53 -58.97
CA GLU A 249 40.84 -2.49 -58.71
C GLU A 249 39.67 -1.82 -57.97
N LYS A 250 39.92 -0.99 -56.93
CA LYS A 250 38.86 -0.25 -56.22
C LYS A 250 38.10 0.74 -57.12
N ILE A 251 38.82 1.44 -58.00
CA ILE A 251 38.22 2.38 -58.96
C ILE A 251 37.31 1.63 -59.93
N GLN A 252 37.77 0.50 -60.48
CA GLN A 252 36.94 -0.32 -61.38
C GLN A 252 35.69 -0.87 -60.68
N GLU A 253 35.82 -1.30 -59.42
CA GLU A 253 34.70 -1.83 -58.64
C GLU A 253 33.65 -0.76 -58.30
N GLN A 254 34.09 0.45 -57.94
CA GLN A 254 33.19 1.59 -57.75
C GLN A 254 32.49 1.98 -59.05
N TRP A 255 33.21 2.01 -60.17
CA TRP A 255 32.62 2.26 -61.47
C TRP A 255 31.55 1.22 -61.81
N SER A 256 31.81 -0.07 -61.61
CA SER A 256 30.82 -1.14 -61.84
C SER A 256 29.57 -0.99 -60.99
N LYS A 257 29.71 -0.67 -59.69
CA LYS A 257 28.56 -0.42 -58.80
C LYS A 257 27.75 0.80 -59.24
N PHE A 258 28.43 1.83 -59.74
CA PHE A 258 27.80 3.03 -60.26
C PHE A 258 27.03 2.77 -61.57
N THR A 259 27.58 1.99 -62.51
CA THR A 259 26.86 1.60 -63.74
C THR A 259 25.63 0.74 -63.44
N VAL A 260 25.75 -0.21 -62.49
CA VAL A 260 24.60 -1.03 -62.07
C VAL A 260 23.51 -0.18 -61.41
N PHE A 261 23.89 0.82 -60.60
CA PHE A 261 22.95 1.77 -60.02
C PHE A 261 22.26 2.60 -61.11
N LEU A 262 23.01 3.16 -62.06
CA LEU A 262 22.45 3.94 -63.16
C LEU A 262 21.45 3.12 -64.01
N ASN A 263 21.79 1.89 -64.36
CA ASN A 263 20.90 0.99 -65.11
C ASN A 263 19.67 0.51 -64.34
N LYS A 264 19.62 0.73 -63.02
CA LYS A 264 18.46 0.36 -62.19
C LYS A 264 17.46 1.50 -62.04
N TYR A 265 17.89 2.74 -62.29
CA TYR A 265 17.10 3.95 -62.06
C TYR A 265 16.85 4.78 -63.34
N TYR A 266 17.44 4.38 -64.47
CA TYR A 266 17.14 4.83 -65.83
C TYR A 266 16.77 3.63 -66.70
#